data_AF-A0A382PQV1-F1
#
_entry.id   AF-A0A382PQV1-F1
#
_cell.length_a   1.000
_cell.length_b   1.000
_cell.length_c   1.000
_cell.angle_alpha   90.00
_cell.angle_beta   90.00
_cell.angle_gamma   90.00
#
_symmetry.space_group_name_H-M   'P 1'
#
loop_
_entity.id
_entity.type
_entity.pdbx_description
1 polymer ?
#
loop_
_entity_poly.entity_id
_entity_poly.type
_entity_poly.pdbx_seq_one_letter_code
_entity_poly.pdbx_strand_id
1 'polypeptide(L)'
;MSDMTRVAILGATGSIGSSALSVIRLHPDRFKLVGLSAWHQAEALAALVGELSPHIAAVSMEHVDAFRAQCRGTGVDVTLLGGSAGLKAVAEYPRADTVVAGISGAAGLESIFAAVRAGKRILIANKEPLVMCGRLLRKEARRSGAGLLPIDSEHNAIFQCLPEALQQRVANGFGVGGT
;
A
#
# COMPACT_ATOMS: atom_id res chain seq x y z
N MET A 1 9.87 17.63 -14.95
CA MET A 1 8.64 16.83 -15.00
C MET A 1 8.70 15.86 -13.84
N SER A 2 7.71 15.84 -12.95
CA SER A 2 7.66 14.82 -11.90
C SER A 2 7.42 13.48 -12.57
N ASP A 3 8.25 12.48 -12.31
CA ASP A 3 8.00 11.13 -12.79
C ASP A 3 6.67 10.58 -12.22
N MET A 4 5.95 9.82 -13.05
CA MET A 4 4.69 9.17 -12.69
C MET A 4 4.93 8.19 -11.53
N THR A 5 4.24 8.40 -10.40
CA THR A 5 4.37 7.54 -9.23
C THR A 5 3.47 6.31 -9.37
N ARG A 6 4.06 5.12 -9.28
CA ARG A 6 3.32 3.86 -9.36
C ARG A 6 2.93 3.39 -7.96
N VAL A 7 1.64 3.19 -7.75
CA VAL A 7 1.05 2.93 -6.44
C VAL A 7 0.48 1.52 -6.36
N ALA A 8 0.80 0.80 -5.29
CA ALA A 8 0.08 -0.41 -4.88
C ALA A 8 -0.77 -0.12 -3.63
N ILE A 9 -2.00 -0.62 -3.57
CA ILE A 9 -2.91 -0.37 -2.45
C ILE A 9 -3.28 -1.69 -1.79
N LEU A 10 -2.91 -1.84 -0.51
CA LEU A 10 -3.32 -2.96 0.33
C LEU A 10 -4.62 -2.59 1.06
N GLY A 11 -5.71 -3.31 0.80
CA GLY A 11 -7.03 -2.98 1.37
C GLY A 11 -7.78 -1.91 0.57
N ALA A 12 -7.81 -2.03 -0.75
CA ALA A 12 -8.37 -1.09 -1.72
C ALA A 12 -9.88 -0.81 -1.51
N THR A 13 -10.63 -1.75 -0.96
CA THR A 13 -12.08 -1.61 -0.72
C THR A 13 -12.42 -1.09 0.69
N GLY A 14 -11.41 -0.78 1.51
CA GLY A 14 -11.59 -0.11 2.80
C GLY A 14 -11.62 1.41 2.66
N SER A 15 -11.91 2.13 3.76
CA SER A 15 -12.00 3.60 3.76
C SER A 15 -10.71 4.28 3.24
N ILE A 16 -9.55 3.82 3.70
CA ILE A 16 -8.24 4.31 3.26
C ILE A 16 -8.00 4.00 1.77
N GLY A 17 -8.31 2.77 1.35
CA GLY A 17 -8.19 2.35 -0.03
C GLY A 17 -9.04 3.21 -0.98
N SER A 18 -10.32 3.39 -0.65
CA SER A 18 -11.24 4.25 -1.41
C SER A 18 -10.75 5.70 -1.48
N SER A 19 -10.24 6.25 -0.37
CA SER A 19 -9.69 7.60 -0.34
C SER A 19 -8.44 7.74 -1.22
N ALA A 20 -7.53 6.77 -1.16
CA ALA A 20 -6.34 6.73 -2.01
C ALA A 20 -6.71 6.60 -3.51
N LEU A 21 -7.69 5.75 -3.83
CA LEU A 21 -8.20 5.61 -5.20
C LEU A 21 -8.82 6.91 -5.71
N SER A 22 -9.55 7.65 -4.88
CA SER A 22 -10.08 8.97 -5.25
C SER A 22 -8.98 9.96 -5.62
N VAL A 23 -7.86 9.98 -4.88
CA VAL A 23 -6.70 10.82 -5.23
C VAL A 23 -6.06 10.39 -6.55
N ILE A 24 -5.92 9.08 -6.79
CA ILE A 24 -5.38 8.56 -8.06
C ILE A 24 -6.28 8.98 -9.24
N ARG A 25 -7.61 8.87 -9.09
CA ARG A 25 -8.59 9.28 -10.10
C ARG A 25 -8.54 10.77 -10.41
N LEU A 26 -8.28 11.61 -9.40
CA LEU A 26 -8.16 13.06 -9.57
C LEU A 26 -6.86 13.49 -10.25
N HIS A 27 -5.83 12.65 -10.21
CA HIS A 27 -4.49 12.98 -10.72
C HIS A 27 -3.87 11.83 -11.53
N PRO A 28 -4.51 11.39 -12.63
CA PRO A 28 -4.06 10.26 -13.43
C PRO A 28 -2.75 10.53 -14.18
N ASP A 29 -2.38 11.81 -14.35
CA ASP A 29 -1.10 12.25 -14.90
C ASP A 29 0.07 12.07 -13.92
N ARG A 30 -0.23 11.96 -12.62
CA ARG A 30 0.78 11.87 -11.55
C ARG A 30 0.87 10.47 -10.94
N PHE A 31 -0.24 9.74 -10.91
CA PHE A 31 -0.33 8.44 -10.25
C PHE A 31 -0.84 7.36 -11.17
N LYS A 32 -0.18 6.19 -11.13
CA LYS A 32 -0.65 4.98 -11.79
C LYS A 32 -0.82 3.87 -10.79
N LEU A 33 -2.02 3.31 -10.73
CA LEU A 33 -2.30 2.13 -9.93
C LEU A 33 -1.69 0.90 -10.62
N VAL A 34 -0.81 0.18 -9.92
CA VAL A 34 -0.15 -1.02 -10.45
C VAL A 34 -0.52 -2.29 -9.71
N GLY A 35 -0.98 -2.17 -8.46
CA GLY A 35 -1.40 -3.31 -7.65
C GLY A 35 -2.50 -2.97 -6.65
N LEU A 36 -3.40 -3.91 -6.40
CA LEU A 36 -4.44 -3.76 -5.37
C LEU A 36 -4.71 -5.06 -4.63
N SER A 37 -5.21 -4.95 -3.41
CA SER A 37 -5.78 -6.09 -2.71
C SER A 37 -7.07 -5.76 -1.99
N ALA A 38 -7.95 -6.73 -1.85
CA ALA A 38 -9.09 -6.70 -0.94
C ALA A 38 -9.31 -8.10 -0.40
N TRP A 39 -9.66 -8.23 0.89
CA TRP A 39 -9.71 -9.56 1.50
C TRP A 39 -10.95 -10.35 1.10
N HIS A 40 -12.14 -9.87 1.50
CA HIS A 40 -13.43 -10.55 1.23
C HIS A 40 -14.27 -9.87 0.13
N GLN A 41 -13.99 -8.61 -0.23
CA GLN A 41 -14.81 -7.85 -1.18
C GLN A 41 -14.33 -8.06 -2.63
N ALA A 42 -14.36 -9.31 -3.10
CA ALA A 42 -13.85 -9.70 -4.42
C ALA A 42 -14.57 -8.96 -5.58
N GLU A 43 -15.89 -8.82 -5.50
CA GLU A 43 -16.68 -8.14 -6.54
C GLU A 43 -16.30 -6.67 -6.69
N ALA A 44 -16.23 -5.93 -5.58
CA ALA A 44 -15.80 -4.54 -5.58
C ALA A 44 -14.37 -4.39 -6.12
N LEU A 45 -13.49 -5.34 -5.80
CA LEU A 45 -12.13 -5.36 -6.32
C LEU A 45 -12.10 -5.64 -7.84
N ALA A 46 -12.97 -6.51 -8.35
CA ALA A 46 -13.02 -6.83 -9.78
C ALA A 46 -13.51 -5.63 -10.60
N ALA A 47 -14.46 -4.86 -10.07
CA ALA A 47 -14.87 -3.58 -10.67
C ALA A 47 -13.69 -2.59 -10.75
N LEU A 48 -12.90 -2.47 -9.69
CA LEU A 48 -11.68 -1.65 -9.69
C LEU A 48 -10.63 -2.14 -10.69
N VAL A 49 -10.49 -3.46 -10.89
CA VAL A 49 -9.61 -4.01 -11.91
C VAL A 49 -10.06 -3.58 -13.31
N GLY A 50 -11.35 -3.70 -13.62
CA GLY A 50 -11.89 -3.28 -14.92
C GLY A 50 -11.71 -1.79 -15.17
N GLU A 51 -11.86 -0.96 -14.14
CA GLU A 51 -11.73 0.50 -14.24
C GLU A 51 -10.26 0.95 -14.39
N LEU A 52 -9.36 0.43 -13.56
CA LEU A 52 -8.01 1.00 -13.38
C LEU A 52 -6.90 0.13 -13.94
N SER A 53 -7.22 -1.06 -14.45
CA SER A 53 -6.31 -1.97 -15.16
C SER A 53 -4.96 -2.17 -14.46
N PRO A 54 -4.93 -2.59 -13.17
CA PRO A 54 -3.68 -2.88 -12.47
C PRO A 54 -3.00 -4.12 -13.05
N HIS A 55 -1.73 -4.30 -12.74
CA HIS A 55 -0.96 -5.47 -13.20
C HIS A 55 -1.12 -6.67 -12.27
N ILE A 56 -1.36 -6.42 -10.97
CA ILE A 56 -1.43 -7.46 -9.95
C ILE A 56 -2.60 -7.19 -8.99
N ALA A 57 -3.31 -8.25 -8.61
CA ALA A 57 -4.38 -8.19 -7.62
C ALA A 57 -4.27 -9.35 -6.62
N ALA A 58 -4.69 -9.12 -5.38
CA ALA A 58 -4.76 -10.16 -4.36
C ALA A 58 -6.08 -10.18 -3.58
N VAL A 59 -6.60 -11.38 -3.35
CA VAL A 59 -7.79 -11.67 -2.53
C VAL A 59 -7.50 -12.74 -1.49
N SER A 60 -8.41 -12.99 -0.53
CA SER A 60 -8.28 -14.16 0.33
C SER A 60 -8.33 -15.46 -0.49
N MET A 61 -7.69 -16.54 -0.01
CA MET A 61 -7.55 -17.78 -0.78
C MET A 61 -8.91 -18.35 -1.24
N GLU A 62 -9.93 -18.22 -0.39
CA GLU A 62 -11.30 -18.70 -0.64
C GLU A 62 -12.01 -17.94 -1.79
N HIS A 63 -11.57 -16.73 -2.13
CA HIS A 63 -12.21 -15.87 -3.13
C HIS A 63 -11.49 -15.85 -4.49
N VAL A 64 -10.37 -16.56 -4.64
CA VAL A 64 -9.55 -16.54 -5.86
C VAL A 64 -10.36 -16.94 -7.10
N ASP A 65 -11.14 -18.03 -7.02
CA ASP A 65 -11.88 -18.52 -8.18
C ASP A 65 -13.07 -17.62 -8.53
N ALA A 66 -13.78 -17.12 -7.52
CA ALA A 66 -14.87 -16.16 -7.71
C ALA A 66 -14.35 -14.87 -8.36
N PHE A 67 -13.24 -14.33 -7.87
CA PHE A 67 -12.60 -13.14 -8.42
C PHE A 67 -12.12 -13.36 -9.86
N ARG A 68 -11.51 -14.51 -10.15
CA ARG A 68 -11.06 -14.86 -11.49
C ARG A 68 -12.23 -14.91 -12.46
N ALA A 69 -13.38 -15.46 -12.06
CA ALA A 69 -14.58 -15.48 -12.89
C ALA A 69 -15.10 -14.06 -13.18
N GLN A 70 -15.11 -13.18 -12.18
CA GLN A 70 -15.53 -11.77 -12.34
C GLN A 70 -14.59 -10.99 -13.27
N CYS A 71 -13.28 -11.21 -13.18
CA CYS A 71 -12.30 -10.52 -14.03
C CYS A 71 -12.32 -10.96 -15.50
N ARG A 72 -12.81 -12.17 -15.83
CA ARG A 72 -12.94 -12.60 -17.23
C ARG A 72 -13.82 -11.65 -18.06
N GLY A 73 -14.80 -11.01 -17.42
CA GLY A 73 -15.70 -10.05 -18.07
C GLY A 73 -15.08 -8.67 -18.33
N THR A 74 -13.93 -8.34 -17.73
CA THR A 74 -13.34 -6.99 -17.84
C THR A 74 -12.37 -6.84 -19.01
N GLY A 75 -11.88 -7.96 -19.56
CA GLY A 75 -10.85 -7.95 -20.61
C GLY A 75 -9.45 -7.51 -20.16
N VAL A 76 -9.27 -7.28 -18.85
CA VAL A 76 -7.99 -6.86 -18.27
C VAL A 76 -7.15 -8.09 -17.92
N ASP A 77 -5.91 -8.11 -18.39
CA ASP A 77 -4.92 -9.10 -17.96
C ASP A 77 -4.29 -8.70 -16.62
N VAL A 78 -4.81 -9.29 -15.54
CA VAL A 78 -4.34 -9.07 -14.17
C VAL A 78 -3.76 -10.35 -13.58
N THR A 79 -2.56 -10.26 -13.01
CA THR A 79 -2.00 -11.37 -12.23
C THR A 79 -2.73 -11.47 -10.89
N LEU A 80 -3.50 -12.55 -10.71
CA LEU A 80 -4.26 -12.80 -9.48
C LEU A 80 -3.53 -13.76 -8.54
N LEU A 81 -3.41 -13.37 -7.27
CA LEU A 81 -2.84 -14.21 -6.21
C LEU A 81 -3.76 -14.29 -4.98
N GLY A 82 -3.63 -15.38 -4.22
CA GLY A 82 -4.47 -15.66 -3.05
C GLY A 82 -3.72 -15.53 -1.72
N GLY A 83 -4.46 -15.17 -0.67
CA GLY A 83 -4.03 -15.21 0.71
C GLY A 83 -2.88 -14.26 1.05
N SER A 84 -2.15 -14.58 2.13
CA SER A 84 -1.05 -13.74 2.62
C SER A 84 0.12 -13.63 1.63
N ALA A 85 0.38 -14.68 0.86
CA ALA A 85 1.38 -14.66 -0.21
C ALA A 85 1.01 -13.64 -1.30
N GLY A 86 -0.28 -13.57 -1.69
CA GLY A 86 -0.77 -12.55 -2.61
C GLY A 86 -0.61 -11.14 -2.08
N LEU A 87 -0.92 -10.90 -0.79
CA LEU A 87 -0.71 -9.59 -0.16
C LEU A 87 0.75 -9.16 -0.19
N LYS A 88 1.69 -10.07 0.10
CA LYS A 88 3.13 -9.80 0.02
C LYS A 88 3.57 -9.48 -1.41
N ALA A 89 3.11 -10.27 -2.38
CA ALA A 89 3.43 -10.07 -3.79
C ALA A 89 2.95 -8.71 -4.33
N VAL A 90 1.76 -8.26 -3.93
CA VAL A 90 1.27 -6.90 -4.26
C VAL A 90 2.15 -5.83 -3.60
N ALA A 91 2.54 -6.03 -2.34
CA ALA A 91 3.34 -5.09 -1.58
C ALA A 91 4.80 -4.95 -2.10
N GLU A 92 5.36 -6.04 -2.62
CA GLU A 92 6.73 -6.06 -3.16
C GLU A 92 6.80 -5.93 -4.69
N TYR A 93 5.65 -5.70 -5.35
CA TYR A 93 5.57 -5.68 -6.81
C TYR A 93 6.67 -4.78 -7.41
N PRO A 94 7.51 -5.30 -8.34
CA PRO A 94 8.72 -4.58 -8.77
C PRO A 94 8.44 -3.17 -9.32
N ARG A 95 7.31 -3.00 -10.01
CA ARG A 95 6.91 -1.71 -10.60
C ARG A 95 6.18 -0.78 -9.63
N ALA A 96 5.91 -1.17 -8.39
CA ALA A 96 5.35 -0.25 -7.40
C ALA A 96 6.47 0.60 -6.79
N ASP A 97 6.30 1.92 -6.74
CA ASP A 97 7.23 2.84 -6.06
C ASP A 97 6.73 3.11 -4.63
N THR A 98 5.41 3.23 -4.50
CA THR A 98 4.71 3.53 -3.24
C THR A 98 3.66 2.47 -2.92
N VAL A 99 3.55 2.10 -1.65
CA VAL A 99 2.56 1.15 -1.13
C VAL A 99 1.69 1.84 -0.09
N VAL A 100 0.37 1.85 -0.30
CA VAL A 100 -0.60 2.30 0.69
C VAL A 100 -1.00 1.11 1.56
N ALA A 101 -0.65 1.15 2.85
CA ALA A 101 -1.02 0.13 3.81
C ALA A 101 -2.35 0.50 4.49
N GLY A 102 -3.46 0.08 3.89
CA GLY A 102 -4.83 0.35 4.35
C GLY A 102 -5.51 -0.84 5.05
N ILE A 103 -4.78 -1.94 5.32
CA ILE A 103 -5.31 -3.10 6.06
C ILE A 103 -5.28 -2.79 7.56
N SER A 104 -6.44 -2.85 8.21
CA SER A 104 -6.56 -2.60 9.65
C SER A 104 -5.90 -3.68 10.52
N GLY A 105 -5.42 -3.26 11.69
CA GLY A 105 -4.87 -4.15 12.70
C GLY A 105 -3.56 -4.85 12.30
N ALA A 106 -3.31 -6.02 12.88
CA ALA A 106 -2.08 -6.78 12.68
C ALA A 106 -2.03 -7.56 11.36
N ALA A 107 -3.16 -7.74 10.67
CA ALA A 107 -3.26 -8.56 9.47
C ALA A 107 -2.39 -8.03 8.31
N GLY A 108 -2.17 -6.71 8.24
CA GLY A 108 -1.31 -6.09 7.23
C GLY A 108 0.20 -6.11 7.53
N LEU A 109 0.61 -6.55 8.73
CA LEU A 109 1.98 -6.38 9.21
C LEU A 109 3.01 -7.07 8.31
N GLU A 110 2.73 -8.31 7.89
CA GLU A 110 3.66 -9.06 7.04
C GLU A 110 3.84 -8.42 5.66
N SER A 111 2.76 -7.92 5.05
CA SER A 111 2.83 -7.20 3.78
C SER A 111 3.54 -5.85 3.91
N ILE A 112 3.42 -5.16 5.05
CA ILE A 112 4.21 -3.96 5.33
C ILE A 112 5.69 -4.30 5.39
N PHE A 113 6.09 -5.36 6.11
CA PHE A 113 7.49 -5.79 6.14
C PHE A 113 8.01 -6.20 4.76
N ALA A 114 7.18 -6.83 3.91
CA ALA A 114 7.56 -7.15 2.53
C ALA A 114 7.86 -5.88 1.72
N ALA A 115 6.96 -4.88 1.74
CA ALA A 115 7.19 -3.59 1.09
C ALA A 115 8.44 -2.87 1.62
N VAL A 116 8.64 -2.89 2.94
CA VAL A 116 9.81 -2.31 3.60
C VAL A 116 11.08 -3.00 3.10
N ARG A 117 11.15 -4.32 3.12
CA ARG A 117 12.34 -5.06 2.65
C ARG A 117 12.63 -4.84 1.17
N ALA A 118 11.59 -4.61 0.37
CA ALA A 118 11.69 -4.25 -1.04
C ALA A 118 12.09 -2.78 -1.28
N GLY A 119 12.39 -1.99 -0.24
CA GLY A 119 12.89 -0.62 -0.37
C GLY A 119 11.83 0.38 -0.84
N LYS A 120 10.54 0.06 -0.71
CA LYS A 120 9.45 0.91 -1.21
C LYS A 120 9.22 2.12 -0.31
N ARG A 121 8.42 3.08 -0.78
CA ARG A 121 7.80 4.09 0.08
C ARG A 121 6.48 3.55 0.61
N ILE A 122 6.30 3.49 1.93
CA ILE A 122 5.10 2.95 2.56
C ILE A 122 4.32 4.09 3.22
N LEU A 123 3.06 4.23 2.83
CA LEU A 123 2.09 5.11 3.46
C LEU A 123 1.30 4.29 4.50
N ILE A 124 1.56 4.52 5.78
CA ILE A 124 1.02 3.74 6.89
C ILE A 124 -0.23 4.45 7.42
N ALA A 125 -1.40 3.85 7.20
CA ALA A 125 -2.67 4.42 7.62
C ALA A 125 -3.13 3.98 9.01
N ASN A 126 -2.55 2.91 9.55
CA ASN A 126 -2.96 2.36 10.83
C ASN A 126 -1.80 2.32 11.84
N LYS A 127 -2.11 2.61 13.10
CA LYS A 127 -1.09 2.75 14.17
C LYS A 127 -0.56 1.42 14.67
N GLU A 128 -1.30 0.33 14.56
CA GLU A 128 -0.97 -0.94 15.22
C GLU A 128 0.39 -1.51 14.78
N PRO A 129 0.77 -1.52 13.47
CA PRO A 129 2.09 -1.97 13.04
C PRO A 129 3.24 -1.18 13.69
N LEU A 130 3.09 0.14 13.83
CA LEU A 130 4.09 1.00 14.45
C LEU A 130 4.12 0.82 15.98
N VAL A 131 2.98 0.59 16.61
CA VAL A 131 2.89 0.31 18.05
C VAL A 131 3.53 -1.04 18.39
N MET A 132 3.18 -2.10 17.66
CA MET A 132 3.66 -3.45 17.94
C MET A 132 5.12 -3.66 17.54
N CYS A 133 5.53 -3.09 16.40
CA CYS A 133 6.78 -3.45 15.73
C CYS A 133 7.60 -2.22 15.27
N GLY A 134 7.31 -1.02 15.77
CA GLY A 134 7.92 0.22 15.29
C GLY A 134 9.45 0.22 15.27
N ARG A 135 10.11 -0.33 16.30
CA ARG A 135 11.58 -0.46 16.33
C ARG A 135 12.12 -1.38 15.24
N LEU A 136 11.45 -2.51 15.00
CA LEU A 136 11.83 -3.47 13.96
C LEU A 136 11.56 -2.91 12.56
N LEU A 137 10.40 -2.29 12.35
CA LEU A 137 10.04 -1.64 11.09
C LEU A 137 11.03 -0.53 10.72
N ARG A 138 11.38 0.34 11.65
CA ARG A 138 12.38 1.40 11.41
C ARG A 138 13.77 0.84 11.15
N LYS A 139 14.18 -0.22 11.87
CA LYS A 139 15.46 -0.89 11.63
C LYS A 139 15.51 -1.47 10.21
N GLU A 140 14.45 -2.16 9.79
CA GLU A 140 14.33 -2.72 8.45
C GLU A 140 14.29 -1.65 7.37
N ALA A 141 13.53 -0.56 7.58
CA ALA A 141 13.45 0.55 6.64
C ALA A 141 14.81 1.22 6.41
N ARG A 142 15.58 1.45 7.48
CA ARG A 142 16.96 1.94 7.35
C ARG A 142 17.87 0.99 6.58
N ARG A 143 17.68 -0.33 6.75
CA ARG A 143 18.49 -1.35 6.08
C ARG A 143 18.17 -1.42 4.58
N SER A 144 16.91 -1.28 4.20
CA SER A 144 16.46 -1.38 2.81
C SER A 144 16.42 -0.06 2.05
N GLY A 145 16.53 1.08 2.75
CA GLY A 145 16.29 2.40 2.18
C GLY A 145 14.81 2.74 1.97
N ALA A 146 13.90 1.94 2.55
CA ALA A 146 12.47 2.20 2.44
C ALA A 146 12.04 3.47 3.19
N GLY A 147 11.03 4.15 2.63
CA GLY A 147 10.42 5.30 3.26
C GLY A 147 9.21 4.92 4.11
N LEU A 148 9.02 5.53 5.28
CA LEU A 148 7.85 5.33 6.14
C LEU A 148 7.13 6.67 6.37
N LEU A 149 5.95 6.84 5.81
CA LEU A 149 5.14 8.05 5.98
C LEU A 149 3.83 7.72 6.70
N PRO A 150 3.52 8.38 7.83
CA PRO A 150 2.22 8.24 8.46
C PRO A 150 1.16 8.99 7.66
N ILE A 151 0.04 8.33 7.35
CA ILE A 151 -1.14 8.97 6.74
C ILE A 151 -2.39 8.89 7.63
N ASP A 152 -2.26 8.29 8.82
CA ASP A 152 -3.25 8.36 9.90
C ASP A 152 -3.45 9.81 10.33
N SER A 153 -4.69 10.24 10.57
CA SER A 153 -5.06 11.67 10.67
C SER A 153 -4.23 12.44 11.70
N GLU A 154 -4.11 11.91 12.92
CA GLU A 154 -3.42 12.54 14.04
C GLU A 154 -1.92 12.57 13.81
N HIS A 155 -1.35 11.46 13.33
CA HIS A 155 0.08 11.34 13.09
C HIS A 155 0.53 12.18 11.88
N ASN A 156 -0.31 12.26 10.84
CA ASN A 156 -0.07 13.08 9.66
C ASN A 156 -0.17 14.58 9.99
N ALA A 157 -1.14 15.00 10.83
CA ALA A 157 -1.23 16.37 11.31
C ALA A 157 0.04 16.79 12.07
N ILE A 158 0.53 15.93 12.97
CA ILE A 158 1.81 16.18 13.66
C ILE A 158 2.97 16.24 12.65
N PHE A 159 3.03 15.31 11.70
CA PHE A 159 4.09 15.26 10.69
C PHE A 159 4.15 16.54 9.85
N GLN A 160 3.01 17.09 9.43
CA GLN A 160 2.95 18.32 8.63
C GLN A 160 3.39 19.56 9.42
N CYS A 161 3.24 19.55 10.74
CA CYS A 161 3.72 20.62 11.62
C CYS A 161 5.24 20.57 11.87
N LEU A 162 5.93 19.50 11.47
CA LEU A 162 7.38 19.39 11.64
C LEU A 162 8.12 20.26 10.59
N PRO A 163 9.27 20.85 10.94
CA PRO A 163 10.22 21.40 9.97
C PRO A 163 10.58 20.38 8.88
N GLU A 164 10.84 20.84 7.67
CA GLU A 164 11.13 19.98 6.51
C GLU A 164 12.27 18.97 6.80
N ALA A 165 13.33 19.40 7.48
CA ALA A 165 14.43 18.52 7.88
C ALA A 165 13.97 17.35 8.76
N LEU A 166 13.00 17.57 9.66
CA LEU A 166 12.44 16.52 10.50
C LEU A 166 11.44 15.64 9.73
N GLN A 167 10.69 16.20 8.79
CA GLN A 167 9.84 15.42 7.88
C GLN A 167 10.68 14.43 7.06
N GLN A 168 11.78 14.89 6.46
CA GLN A 168 12.69 14.02 5.71
C GLN A 168 13.29 12.92 6.59
N ARG A 169 13.70 13.24 7.82
CA ARG A 169 14.21 12.25 8.78
C ARG A 169 13.18 11.17 9.12
N VAL A 170 11.94 11.57 9.41
CA VAL A 170 10.85 10.64 9.71
C VAL A 170 10.55 9.77 8.49
N ALA A 171 10.42 10.38 7.30
CA ALA A 171 10.19 9.69 6.05
C ALA A 171 11.28 8.65 5.75
N ASN A 172 12.53 8.92 6.13
CA ASN A 172 13.67 7.99 5.96
C ASN A 172 13.82 6.98 7.12
N GLY A 173 12.82 6.85 8.00
CA GLY A 173 12.79 5.84 9.06
C GLY A 173 13.61 6.17 10.33
N PHE A 174 14.10 7.41 10.48
CA PHE A 174 14.86 7.83 11.67
C PHE A 174 13.96 8.26 12.84
N GLY A 175 12.68 8.58 12.59
CA GLY A 175 11.77 9.09 13.62
C GLY A 175 12.08 10.53 14.06
N VAL A 176 11.39 11.02 15.09
CA VAL A 176 11.49 12.41 15.60
C VAL A 176 12.48 12.61 16.75
N GLY A 177 12.97 11.53 17.39
CA GLY A 177 13.87 11.60 18.54
C GLY A 177 15.19 10.87 18.29
N GLY A 178 16.30 11.45 18.80
CA GLY A 178 17.65 10.86 18.81
C GLY A 178 18.62 11.46 17.79
N THR A 179 19.80 11.82 18.28
CA THR A 179 21.05 12.06 17.53
C THR A 179 21.40 10.93 16.59
#